data_AF-A0A1I0NIJ8-F1
#
_entry.id   AF-A0A1I0NIJ8-F1
#
_cell.length_a   1.000
_cell.length_b   1.000
_cell.length_c   1.000
_cell.angle_alpha   90.00
_cell.angle_beta   90.00
_cell.angle_gamma   90.00
#
_symmetry.space_group_name_H-M   'P 1'
#
loop_
_entity.id
_entity.type
_entity.pdbx_description
1 polymer ?
#
loop_
_entity_poly.entity_id
_entity_poly.type
_entity_poly.pdbx_seq_one_letter_code
_entity_poly.pdbx_strand_id
1 'polypeptide(L)'
;MKKIFVLSFISVGYFLNAQNLSNSPYATYGIGDVKYDNTIETTSMGGISTAFISDFTSNFNFANPANNANFELTSIKLEATNENNYFKTDYNNTKSTKHSTYLSNISIAFPLSPKLKMGLSYQPYSSKSYEIIHTDELKDENGVVYATRANRFKGSGTLNTAQIALGYELTEKFAVGLRANYYFGNLYDLNELAQSNAELINGYETKNNVRNFNFTLGASYQNLNTSTDKKLTIGATTTFGNTSNMTSEYKNSTYFYDATGTTIQSGSESIIEQKTASSKNLLPLQASLGVGYGEENKWFLSLQGDYKKGESITYFGKSFDLQDSYRISAGGWYLPNYNNFRSYFSRVVYRYGAFYEKGSLKIAGQNINKFGVSAGVLLPFKNSSITRMSGLELGLEVGKRGTLKNDLINQNYINFRVGFNFADKWFRKRLYE
;
A
#
# COMPACT_ATOMS: atom_id res chain seq x y z
N MET A 1 4.19 -31.50 7.76
CA MET A 1 4.38 -30.11 8.22
C MET A 1 5.76 -29.56 7.85
N LYS A 2 6.89 -30.21 8.21
CA LYS A 2 8.25 -29.72 7.89
C LYS A 2 8.50 -29.43 6.39
N LYS A 3 8.05 -30.29 5.46
CA LYS A 3 8.30 -30.12 4.01
C LYS A 3 7.53 -28.94 3.36
N ILE A 4 6.29 -28.66 3.81
CA ILE A 4 5.47 -27.54 3.29
C ILE A 4 6.01 -26.19 3.82
N PHE A 5 6.45 -26.17 5.08
CA PHE A 5 7.06 -24.99 5.70
C PHE A 5 8.37 -24.60 5.02
N VAL A 6 9.22 -25.60 4.70
CA VAL A 6 10.47 -25.40 3.96
C VAL A 6 10.20 -24.91 2.53
N LEU A 7 9.20 -25.46 1.83
CA LEU A 7 8.83 -24.99 0.48
C LEU A 7 8.32 -23.53 0.49
N SER A 8 7.59 -23.15 1.53
CA SER A 8 7.08 -21.78 1.74
C SER A 8 8.23 -20.80 2.02
N PHE A 9 9.24 -21.20 2.80
CA PHE A 9 10.43 -20.39 3.04
C PHE A 9 11.34 -20.26 1.81
N ILE A 10 11.51 -21.34 1.03
CA ILE A 10 12.32 -21.32 -0.20
C ILE A 10 11.67 -20.43 -1.27
N SER A 11 10.34 -20.48 -1.41
CA SER A 11 9.62 -19.59 -2.34
C SER A 11 9.70 -18.13 -1.91
N VAL A 12 9.59 -17.82 -0.62
CA VAL A 12 9.85 -16.46 -0.08
C VAL A 12 11.28 -15.99 -0.41
N GLY A 13 12.29 -16.87 -0.32
CA GLY A 13 13.68 -16.55 -0.67
C GLY A 13 13.91 -16.15 -2.13
N TYR A 14 13.19 -16.75 -3.08
CA TYR A 14 13.24 -16.36 -4.50
C TYR A 14 12.63 -14.97 -4.74
N PHE A 15 11.60 -14.57 -4.00
CA PHE A 15 10.99 -13.25 -4.11
C PHE A 15 11.86 -12.12 -3.54
N LEU A 16 12.82 -12.44 -2.66
CA LEU A 16 13.69 -11.41 -2.05
C LEU A 16 14.68 -10.79 -3.03
N ASN A 17 15.05 -11.50 -4.11
CA ASN A 17 16.10 -11.11 -5.06
C ASN A 17 15.60 -10.29 -6.27
N ALA A 18 14.29 -10.00 -6.39
CA ALA A 18 13.72 -9.32 -7.56
C ALA A 18 12.66 -8.24 -7.20
N GLN A 19 12.89 -7.50 -6.10
CA GLN A 19 11.92 -6.53 -5.59
C GLN A 19 12.03 -5.16 -6.29
N ASN A 20 11.44 -5.02 -7.48
CA ASN A 20 11.15 -3.70 -8.04
C ASN A 20 9.80 -3.23 -7.51
N LEU A 21 9.77 -2.52 -6.38
CA LEU A 21 8.55 -2.20 -5.62
C LEU A 21 7.62 -1.15 -6.25
N SER A 22 8.04 -0.44 -7.30
CA SER A 22 7.24 0.58 -7.98
C SER A 22 7.49 0.58 -9.47
N ASN A 23 6.48 0.99 -10.22
CA ASN A 23 6.52 0.99 -11.67
C ASN A 23 5.62 2.06 -12.31
N SER A 24 5.06 2.98 -11.52
CA SER A 24 4.18 4.04 -12.03
C SER A 24 4.95 5.33 -12.27
N PRO A 25 4.82 5.97 -13.44
CA PRO A 25 5.32 7.33 -13.67
C PRO A 25 4.72 8.35 -12.69
N TYR A 26 3.57 8.06 -12.07
CA TYR A 26 3.01 8.90 -11.02
C TYR A 26 3.78 8.85 -9.70
N ALA A 27 4.72 7.91 -9.54
CA ALA A 27 5.63 7.84 -8.39
C ALA A 27 6.65 9.00 -8.36
N THR A 28 6.75 9.77 -9.44
CA THR A 28 7.60 10.96 -9.50
C THR A 28 7.20 12.02 -8.45
N TYR A 29 5.92 12.08 -8.07
CA TYR A 29 5.40 13.09 -7.16
C TYR A 29 5.46 12.65 -5.69
N GLY A 30 5.79 13.60 -4.80
CA GLY A 30 5.75 13.42 -3.35
C GLY A 30 6.63 12.27 -2.85
N ILE A 31 6.05 11.42 -1.99
CA ILE A 31 6.73 10.25 -1.39
C ILE A 31 6.68 8.99 -2.27
N GLY A 32 6.30 9.10 -3.53
CA GLY A 32 6.20 7.97 -4.45
C GLY A 32 4.77 7.44 -4.64
N ASP A 33 4.68 6.27 -5.28
CA ASP A 33 3.40 5.58 -5.46
C ASP A 33 2.98 4.95 -4.12
N VAL A 34 1.95 5.51 -3.50
CA VAL A 34 1.41 5.00 -2.23
C VAL A 34 0.73 3.66 -2.49
N LYS A 35 1.25 2.63 -1.85
CA LYS A 35 0.65 1.31 -1.80
C LYS A 35 -0.50 1.35 -0.79
N TYR A 36 -1.61 0.73 -1.17
CA TYR A 36 -2.79 0.73 -0.31
C TYR A 36 -2.53 -0.13 0.94
N ASP A 37 -2.62 0.48 2.12
CA ASP A 37 -2.32 -0.06 3.46
C ASP A 37 -3.39 -1.04 3.94
N ASN A 38 -3.56 -2.15 3.23
CA ASN A 38 -4.61 -3.13 3.53
C ASN A 38 -4.17 -4.56 3.23
N THR A 39 -4.63 -5.47 4.08
CA THR A 39 -4.44 -6.92 3.92
C THR A 39 -5.14 -7.44 2.66
N ILE A 40 -4.83 -8.68 2.27
CA ILE A 40 -5.51 -9.34 1.14
C ILE A 40 -7.01 -9.42 1.38
N GLU A 41 -7.42 -9.75 2.61
CA GLU A 41 -8.83 -9.78 3.03
C GLU A 41 -9.54 -8.46 2.73
N THR A 42 -8.97 -7.35 3.20
CA THR A 42 -9.56 -6.02 3.03
C THR A 42 -9.54 -5.57 1.56
N THR A 43 -8.42 -5.80 0.87
CA THR A 43 -8.26 -5.43 -0.54
C THR A 43 -9.24 -6.19 -1.43
N SER A 44 -9.49 -7.47 -1.15
CA SER A 44 -10.44 -8.32 -1.88
C SER A 44 -11.91 -7.92 -1.69
N MET A 45 -12.19 -7.07 -0.69
CA MET A 45 -13.51 -6.47 -0.46
C MET A 45 -13.56 -5.01 -0.91
N GLY A 46 -12.70 -4.59 -1.83
CA GLY A 46 -12.68 -3.21 -2.33
C GLY A 46 -12.10 -2.18 -1.35
N GLY A 47 -11.49 -2.62 -0.25
CA GLY A 47 -10.87 -1.73 0.75
C GLY A 47 -11.73 -1.45 1.99
N ILE A 48 -12.89 -2.11 2.14
CA ILE A 48 -13.74 -1.94 3.32
C ILE A 48 -13.09 -2.55 4.57
N SER A 49 -12.69 -1.71 5.51
CA SER A 49 -12.08 -2.10 6.79
C SER A 49 -12.66 -1.36 7.99
N THR A 50 -13.23 -0.18 7.79
CA THR A 50 -13.63 0.71 8.87
C THR A 50 -14.78 0.16 9.69
N ALA A 51 -15.77 -0.50 9.07
CA ALA A 51 -16.89 -1.15 9.76
C ALA A 51 -16.89 -2.68 9.60
N PHE A 52 -15.71 -3.27 9.42
CA PHE A 52 -15.54 -4.70 9.20
C PHE A 52 -14.91 -5.37 10.42
N ILE A 53 -15.73 -6.12 11.16
CA ILE A 53 -15.31 -7.07 12.19
C ILE A 53 -15.39 -8.46 11.56
N SER A 54 -14.27 -9.18 11.56
CA SER A 54 -14.19 -10.54 11.04
C SER A 54 -15.00 -11.49 11.94
N ASP A 55 -15.78 -12.40 11.35
CA ASP A 55 -16.41 -13.51 12.09
C ASP A 55 -15.40 -14.62 12.40
N PHE A 56 -14.23 -14.55 11.78
CA PHE A 56 -13.17 -15.53 11.92
C PHE A 56 -12.16 -15.09 12.96
N THR A 57 -11.83 -15.98 13.87
CA THR A 57 -11.02 -15.71 15.08
C THR A 57 -9.52 -15.47 14.82
N SER A 58 -9.08 -15.56 13.57
CA SER A 58 -7.69 -15.51 13.13
C SER A 58 -7.32 -14.25 12.33
N ASN A 59 -8.24 -13.30 12.18
CA ASN A 59 -8.03 -12.10 11.39
C ASN A 59 -7.99 -10.86 12.27
N PHE A 60 -6.87 -10.13 12.22
CA PHE A 60 -6.69 -8.86 12.90
C PHE A 60 -6.79 -7.71 11.89
N ASN A 61 -7.66 -6.74 12.17
CA ASN A 61 -7.86 -5.54 11.40
C ASN A 61 -6.94 -4.42 11.93
N PHE A 62 -5.88 -4.11 11.17
CA PHE A 62 -4.95 -3.02 11.47
C PHE A 62 -5.52 -1.64 11.09
N ALA A 63 -6.35 -1.57 10.04
CA ALA A 63 -6.89 -0.31 9.54
C ALA A 63 -7.88 0.33 10.54
N ASN A 64 -8.74 -0.48 11.16
CA ASN A 64 -9.50 -0.08 12.34
C ASN A 64 -9.18 -1.03 13.51
N PRO A 65 -8.26 -0.65 14.43
CA PRO A 65 -7.88 -1.49 15.56
C PRO A 65 -9.03 -1.81 16.53
N ALA A 66 -10.13 -1.05 16.50
CA ALA A 66 -11.33 -1.35 17.28
C ALA A 66 -12.12 -2.56 16.75
N ASN A 67 -11.90 -2.99 15.49
CA ASN A 67 -12.68 -4.05 14.85
C ASN A 67 -12.13 -5.46 15.12
N ASN A 68 -11.59 -5.70 16.31
CA ASN A 68 -10.90 -6.94 16.67
C ASN A 68 -11.59 -7.74 17.79
N ALA A 69 -12.86 -7.46 18.08
CA ALA A 69 -13.60 -8.11 19.17
C ALA A 69 -13.56 -9.66 19.08
N ASN A 70 -13.83 -10.20 17.89
CA ASN A 70 -13.86 -11.64 17.63
C ASN A 70 -12.47 -12.30 17.50
N PHE A 71 -11.38 -11.54 17.67
CA PHE A 71 -10.02 -12.07 17.53
C PHE A 71 -9.62 -12.88 18.78
N GLU A 72 -9.48 -14.19 18.65
CA GLU A 72 -9.22 -15.10 19.77
C GLU A 72 -7.98 -15.99 19.60
N LEU A 73 -7.34 -15.97 18.43
CA LEU A 73 -6.18 -16.79 18.14
C LEU A 73 -4.98 -15.94 17.80
N THR A 74 -3.81 -16.32 18.31
CA THR A 74 -2.57 -15.73 17.84
C THR A 74 -2.40 -16.08 16.36
N SER A 75 -2.23 -15.07 15.52
CA SER A 75 -2.14 -15.24 14.06
C SER A 75 -0.85 -14.66 13.52
N ILE A 76 -0.24 -15.35 12.56
CA ILE A 76 0.86 -14.86 11.73
C ILE A 76 0.36 -14.82 10.29
N LYS A 77 0.47 -13.67 9.65
CA LYS A 77 0.18 -13.49 8.23
C LYS A 77 1.41 -13.07 7.46
N LEU A 78 1.60 -13.69 6.30
CA LEU A 78 2.61 -13.34 5.30
C LEU A 78 1.89 -13.17 3.97
N GLU A 79 2.04 -12.01 3.34
CA GLU A 79 1.36 -11.67 2.11
C GLU A 79 2.36 -11.14 1.07
N ALA A 80 2.26 -11.65 -0.15
CA ALA A 80 2.99 -11.18 -1.31
C ALA A 80 2.02 -10.62 -2.34
N THR A 81 2.42 -9.54 -3.00
CA THR A 81 1.65 -8.88 -4.05
C THR A 81 2.46 -8.87 -5.34
N ASN A 82 1.77 -9.20 -6.42
CA ASN A 82 2.22 -9.08 -7.78
C ASN A 82 1.39 -8.00 -8.49
N GLU A 83 2.03 -6.92 -8.94
CA GLU A 83 1.39 -5.83 -9.67
C GLU A 83 1.79 -5.86 -11.15
N ASN A 84 0.81 -5.84 -12.04
CA ASN A 84 1.02 -5.75 -13.49
C ASN A 84 0.36 -4.46 -13.98
N ASN A 85 1.17 -3.55 -14.50
CA ASN A 85 0.74 -2.22 -14.92
C ASN A 85 0.92 -2.05 -16.43
N TYR A 86 -0.12 -1.56 -17.09
CA TYR A 86 -0.18 -1.30 -18.52
C TYR A 86 -0.46 0.20 -18.73
N PHE A 87 0.56 0.92 -19.18
CA PHE A 87 0.52 2.36 -19.42
C PHE A 87 0.25 2.66 -20.89
N LYS A 88 -0.58 3.69 -21.12
CA LYS A 88 -0.84 4.27 -22.44
C LYS A 88 -0.86 5.80 -22.31
N THR A 89 -0.33 6.51 -23.29
CA THR A 89 -0.49 7.96 -23.45
C THR A 89 -0.71 8.27 -24.93
N ASP A 90 -1.48 9.31 -25.21
CA ASP A 90 -1.68 9.81 -26.57
C ASP A 90 -0.42 10.56 -27.08
N TYR A 91 0.49 10.95 -26.17
CA TYR A 91 1.81 11.47 -26.51
C TYR A 91 2.65 10.41 -27.24
N ASN A 92 2.87 10.64 -28.54
CA ASN A 92 3.55 9.71 -29.46
C ASN A 92 2.95 8.29 -29.46
N ASN A 93 1.68 8.12 -29.03
CA ASN A 93 1.00 6.83 -28.90
C ASN A 93 1.82 5.77 -28.11
N THR A 94 2.51 6.22 -27.07
CA THR A 94 3.47 5.39 -26.32
C THR A 94 2.74 4.38 -25.43
N LYS A 95 3.23 3.13 -25.43
CA LYS A 95 2.75 2.05 -24.56
C LYS A 95 3.90 1.49 -23.74
N SER A 96 3.64 1.18 -22.48
CA SER A 96 4.64 0.55 -21.61
C SER A 96 3.98 -0.46 -20.68
N THR A 97 4.66 -1.58 -20.44
CA THR A 97 4.23 -2.60 -19.49
C THR A 97 5.29 -2.73 -18.42
N LYS A 98 4.86 -2.78 -17.17
CA LYS A 98 5.76 -2.93 -16.02
C LYS A 98 5.18 -3.94 -15.03
N HIS A 99 6.07 -4.66 -14.38
CA HIS A 99 5.74 -5.74 -13.46
C HIS A 99 6.53 -5.59 -12.15
N SER A 100 5.85 -5.77 -11.03
CA SER A 100 6.42 -5.71 -9.69
C SER A 100 5.97 -6.92 -8.88
N THR A 101 6.89 -7.56 -8.17
CA THR A 101 6.54 -8.55 -7.16
C THR A 101 7.26 -8.23 -5.87
N TYR A 102 6.53 -8.21 -4.76
CA TYR A 102 7.09 -7.88 -3.47
C TYR A 102 6.31 -8.47 -2.31
N LEU A 103 6.95 -8.55 -1.15
CA LEU A 103 6.30 -8.90 0.10
C LEU A 103 5.50 -7.70 0.61
N SER A 104 4.18 -7.79 0.58
CA SER A 104 3.28 -6.67 0.84
C SER A 104 2.89 -6.51 2.30
N ASN A 105 2.93 -7.57 3.10
CA ASN A 105 2.63 -7.48 4.52
C ASN A 105 3.22 -8.67 5.30
N ILE A 106 3.81 -8.38 6.45
CA ILE A 106 4.10 -9.35 7.50
C ILE A 106 3.37 -8.85 8.74
N SER A 107 2.53 -9.69 9.36
CA SER A 107 1.89 -9.30 10.60
C SER A 107 1.80 -10.44 11.60
N ILE A 108 1.88 -10.10 12.87
CA ILE A 108 1.64 -10.99 14.00
C ILE A 108 0.67 -10.32 14.95
N ALA A 109 -0.34 -11.05 15.43
CA ALA A 109 -1.34 -10.51 16.33
C ALA A 109 -1.64 -11.48 17.48
N PHE A 110 -1.92 -10.92 18.65
CA PHE A 110 -2.08 -11.62 19.93
C PHE A 110 -3.37 -11.18 20.64
N PRO A 111 -4.21 -12.13 21.06
CA PRO A 111 -5.33 -11.86 21.95
C PRO A 111 -4.83 -11.84 23.41
N LEU A 112 -4.26 -10.71 23.85
CA LEU A 112 -3.67 -10.58 25.20
C LEU A 112 -4.67 -10.89 26.32
N SER A 113 -5.94 -10.53 26.12
CA SER A 113 -7.05 -10.93 26.97
C SER A 113 -8.34 -11.06 26.14
N PRO A 114 -9.47 -11.48 26.73
CA PRO A 114 -10.77 -11.45 26.04
C PRO A 114 -11.11 -10.06 25.48
N LYS A 115 -10.76 -8.99 26.20
CA LYS A 115 -11.09 -7.61 25.82
C LYS A 115 -9.95 -6.85 25.13
N LEU A 116 -8.69 -7.23 25.37
CA LEU A 116 -7.52 -6.51 24.86
C LEU A 116 -6.80 -7.34 23.80
N LYS A 117 -6.68 -6.77 22.60
CA LYS A 117 -6.02 -7.38 21.44
C LYS A 117 -4.86 -6.51 20.98
N MET A 118 -3.78 -7.13 20.52
CA MET A 118 -2.60 -6.43 20.03
C MET A 118 -2.16 -6.98 18.68
N GLY A 119 -1.71 -6.13 17.78
CA GLY A 119 -1.13 -6.50 16.50
C GLY A 119 0.17 -5.74 16.22
N LEU A 120 1.11 -6.40 15.55
CA LEU A 120 2.31 -5.83 14.98
C LEU A 120 2.31 -6.12 13.47
N SER A 121 2.59 -5.12 12.65
CA SER A 121 2.67 -5.28 11.19
C SER A 121 3.89 -4.54 10.63
N TYR A 122 4.45 -5.09 9.56
CA TYR A 122 5.42 -4.45 8.70
C TYR A 122 4.95 -4.55 7.25
N GLN A 123 5.03 -3.43 6.54
CA GLN A 123 4.68 -3.38 5.12
C GLN A 123 5.38 -2.22 4.41
N PRO A 124 5.66 -2.35 3.11
CA PRO A 124 6.03 -1.21 2.29
C PRO A 124 4.82 -0.29 2.08
N TYR A 125 5.00 1.01 2.33
CA TYR A 125 3.94 2.01 2.24
C TYR A 125 3.95 2.78 0.93
N SER A 126 5.12 3.20 0.46
CA SER A 126 5.25 3.84 -0.84
C SER A 126 6.60 3.52 -1.46
N SER A 127 6.67 3.64 -2.77
CA SER A 127 7.90 3.33 -3.50
C SER A 127 8.08 4.27 -4.69
N LYS A 128 9.33 4.67 -4.90
CA LYS A 128 9.80 5.36 -6.10
C LYS A 128 10.63 4.39 -6.91
N SER A 129 10.20 4.11 -8.13
CA SER A 129 10.97 3.37 -9.12
C SER A 129 10.42 3.77 -10.48
N TYR A 130 11.10 4.75 -11.07
CA TYR A 130 10.83 5.25 -12.42
C TYR A 130 12.14 5.66 -13.06
N GLU A 131 12.22 5.49 -14.38
CA GLU A 131 13.31 6.00 -15.20
C GLU A 131 12.69 6.48 -16.50
N ILE A 132 12.85 7.77 -16.78
CA ILE A 132 12.31 8.45 -17.96
C ILE A 132 13.46 9.21 -18.59
N ILE A 133 13.75 8.92 -19.85
CA ILE A 133 14.74 9.63 -20.64
C ILE A 133 13.99 10.39 -21.72
N HIS A 134 14.17 11.70 -21.73
CA HIS A 134 13.67 12.58 -22.76
C HIS A 134 14.84 13.13 -23.57
N THR A 135 14.78 12.99 -24.89
CA THR A 135 15.85 13.41 -25.78
C THR A 135 15.30 14.43 -26.76
N ASP A 136 15.96 15.60 -26.81
CA ASP A 136 15.67 16.70 -27.71
C ASP A 136 16.83 16.93 -28.67
N GLU A 137 16.52 17.19 -29.93
CA GLU A 137 17.49 17.72 -30.89
C GLU A 137 17.52 19.25 -30.80
N LEU A 138 18.69 19.81 -30.53
CA LEU A 138 18.93 21.24 -30.56
C LEU A 138 19.28 21.65 -32.00
N LYS A 139 18.43 22.50 -32.58
CA LYS A 139 18.53 22.96 -33.97
C LYS A 139 18.90 24.45 -33.99
N ASP A 140 19.75 24.83 -34.94
CA ASP A 140 20.07 26.24 -35.18
C ASP A 140 18.89 26.96 -35.88
N GLU A 141 19.04 28.26 -36.15
CA GLU A 141 18.02 29.07 -36.85
C GLU A 141 17.68 28.54 -38.26
N ASN A 142 18.57 27.73 -38.86
CA ASN A 142 18.39 27.11 -40.18
C ASN A 142 17.83 25.68 -40.08
N GLY A 143 17.52 25.18 -38.88
CA GLY A 143 16.99 23.84 -38.65
C GLY A 143 18.05 22.72 -38.61
N VAL A 144 19.33 23.05 -38.65
CA VAL A 144 20.45 22.09 -38.58
C VAL A 144 20.67 21.66 -37.13
N VAL A 145 20.65 20.35 -36.88
CA VAL A 145 20.92 19.78 -35.54
C VAL A 145 22.40 19.98 -35.19
N TYR A 146 22.69 20.79 -34.18
CA TYR A 146 24.07 21.04 -33.72
C TYR A 146 24.42 20.27 -32.43
N ALA A 147 23.41 19.84 -31.67
CA ALA A 147 23.60 19.00 -30.49
C ALA A 147 22.33 18.21 -30.14
N THR A 148 22.50 17.12 -29.39
CA THR A 148 21.40 16.36 -28.79
C THR A 148 21.45 16.54 -27.28
N ARG A 149 20.32 16.90 -26.68
CA ARG A 149 20.16 17.07 -25.23
C ARG A 149 19.35 15.91 -24.69
N ALA A 150 19.89 15.19 -23.71
CA ALA A 150 19.20 14.11 -23.01
C ALA A 150 18.94 14.52 -21.57
N ASN A 151 17.70 14.39 -21.13
CA ASN A 151 17.26 14.66 -19.77
C ASN A 151 16.76 13.35 -19.14
N ARG A 152 17.50 12.83 -18.16
CA ARG A 152 17.22 11.55 -17.51
C ARG A 152 16.69 11.79 -16.10
N PHE A 153 15.42 11.45 -15.90
CA PHE A 153 14.77 11.45 -14.60
C PHE A 153 14.74 10.04 -14.05
N LYS A 154 15.36 9.84 -12.89
CA LYS A 154 15.41 8.55 -12.20
C LYS A 154 14.98 8.73 -10.75
N GLY A 155 13.97 8.00 -10.33
CA GLY A 155 13.60 7.92 -8.92
C GLY A 155 13.78 6.51 -8.39
N SER A 156 14.34 6.38 -7.19
CA SER A 156 14.53 5.10 -6.50
C SER A 156 14.25 5.22 -5.01
N GLY A 157 13.94 4.08 -4.38
CA GLY A 157 13.76 3.98 -2.93
C GLY A 157 12.36 3.58 -2.50
N THR A 158 12.26 3.23 -1.22
CA THR A 158 11.05 2.68 -0.61
C THR A 158 10.87 3.31 0.76
N LEU A 159 9.63 3.71 1.06
CA LEU A 159 9.18 4.05 2.38
C LEU A 159 8.44 2.85 2.98
N ASN A 160 8.91 2.38 4.13
CA ASN A 160 8.29 1.28 4.84
C ASN A 160 7.52 1.79 6.06
N THR A 161 6.57 0.98 6.53
CA THR A 161 5.84 1.23 7.77
C THR A 161 5.96 0.04 8.70
N ALA A 162 6.31 0.30 9.95
CA ALA A 162 6.11 -0.61 11.06
C ALA A 162 4.94 -0.10 11.90
N GLN A 163 4.01 -0.98 12.26
CA GLN A 163 2.76 -0.63 12.93
C GLN A 163 2.62 -1.44 14.21
N ILE A 164 2.13 -0.80 15.27
CA ILE A 164 1.58 -1.46 16.45
C ILE A 164 0.14 -1.00 16.63
N ALA A 165 -0.76 -1.95 16.85
CA ALA A 165 -2.18 -1.73 16.99
C ALA A 165 -2.67 -2.37 18.30
N LEU A 166 -3.53 -1.65 19.02
CA LEU A 166 -4.18 -2.09 20.25
C LEU A 166 -5.69 -1.87 20.09
N GLY A 167 -6.46 -2.92 20.32
CA GLY A 167 -7.93 -2.88 20.36
C GLY A 167 -8.43 -3.24 21.74
N TYR A 168 -9.36 -2.45 22.28
CA TYR A 168 -9.97 -2.67 23.59
C TYR A 168 -11.49 -2.64 23.50
N GLU A 169 -12.11 -3.72 23.97
CA GLU A 169 -13.56 -3.85 24.07
C GLU A 169 -14.08 -3.25 25.38
N LEU A 170 -14.76 -2.11 25.30
CA LEU A 170 -15.33 -1.41 26.45
C LEU A 170 -16.60 -2.11 26.93
N THR A 171 -17.46 -2.48 25.98
CA THR A 171 -18.69 -3.24 26.17
C THR A 171 -18.84 -4.26 25.05
N GLU A 172 -19.74 -5.23 25.20
CA GLU A 172 -20.03 -6.25 24.17
C GLU A 172 -20.41 -5.67 22.80
N LYS A 173 -20.80 -4.39 22.75
CA LYS A 173 -21.20 -3.69 21.52
C LYS A 173 -20.24 -2.61 21.07
N PHE A 174 -19.34 -2.15 21.93
CA PHE A 174 -18.52 -0.97 21.68
C PHE A 174 -17.06 -1.24 21.98
N ALA A 175 -16.21 -0.98 21.00
CA ALA A 175 -14.77 -1.10 21.13
C ALA A 175 -14.07 0.16 20.60
N VAL A 176 -12.88 0.39 21.14
CA VAL A 176 -11.98 1.46 20.75
C VAL A 176 -10.62 0.87 20.41
N GLY A 177 -9.85 1.57 19.60
CA GLY A 177 -8.51 1.13 19.26
C GLY A 177 -7.58 2.28 18.95
N LEU A 178 -6.29 1.99 19.11
CA LEU A 178 -5.19 2.89 18.81
C LEU A 178 -4.17 2.13 17.98
N ARG A 179 -3.72 2.73 16.89
CA ARG A 179 -2.59 2.25 16.10
C ARG A 179 -1.54 3.34 15.99
N ALA A 180 -0.29 3.01 16.28
CA ALA A 180 0.86 3.87 16.03
C ALA A 180 1.63 3.32 14.83
N ASN A 181 1.92 4.18 13.86
CA ASN A 181 2.65 3.82 12.65
C ASN A 181 3.96 4.58 12.61
N TYR A 182 5.06 3.87 12.38
CA TYR A 182 6.39 4.43 12.17
C TYR A 182 6.78 4.27 10.71
N TYR A 183 6.94 5.38 10.01
CA TYR A 183 7.36 5.45 8.62
C TYR A 183 8.86 5.69 8.56
N PHE A 184 9.57 4.86 7.81
CA PHE A 184 11.02 4.96 7.65
C PHE A 184 11.49 4.53 6.27
N GLY A 185 12.42 5.28 5.71
CA GLY A 185 12.99 4.98 4.40
C GLY A 185 13.68 6.17 3.77
N ASN A 186 14.38 5.90 2.68
CA ASN A 186 15.03 6.92 1.87
C ASN A 186 14.41 6.90 0.48
N LEU A 187 14.14 8.08 -0.05
CA LEU A 187 13.68 8.28 -1.43
C LEU A 187 14.71 9.16 -2.14
N TYR A 188 15.06 8.77 -3.35
CA TYR A 188 16.04 9.45 -4.18
C TYR A 188 15.36 9.88 -5.48
N ASP A 189 15.56 11.12 -5.87
CA ASP A 189 15.21 11.64 -7.19
C ASP A 189 16.47 12.23 -7.79
N LEU A 190 16.89 11.71 -8.94
CA LEU A 190 18.03 12.14 -9.71
C LEU A 190 17.54 12.65 -11.05
N ASN A 191 17.93 13.87 -11.40
CA ASN A 191 17.71 14.45 -12.72
C ASN A 191 19.06 14.77 -13.36
N GLU A 192 19.38 14.12 -14.47
CA GLU A 192 20.64 14.30 -15.18
C GLU A 192 20.41 14.95 -16.53
N LEU A 193 21.08 16.08 -16.75
CA LEU A 193 21.11 16.77 -18.02
C LEU A 193 22.46 16.50 -18.70
N ALA A 194 22.40 15.81 -19.84
CA ALA A 194 23.54 15.53 -20.70
C ALA A 194 23.36 16.20 -22.07
N GLN A 195 24.44 16.66 -22.68
CA GLN A 195 24.42 17.25 -24.01
C GLN A 195 25.60 16.72 -24.84
N SER A 196 25.37 16.41 -26.11
CA SER A 196 26.37 15.74 -26.96
C SER A 196 27.64 16.57 -27.22
N ASN A 197 27.59 17.88 -27.04
CA ASN A 197 28.72 18.80 -27.18
C ASN A 197 29.27 19.29 -25.83
N ALA A 198 28.87 18.67 -24.72
CA ALA A 198 29.36 18.95 -23.38
C ALA A 198 30.03 17.70 -22.80
N GLU A 199 31.22 17.86 -22.22
CA GLU A 199 31.95 16.75 -21.59
C GLU A 199 31.36 16.36 -20.22
N LEU A 200 30.76 17.33 -19.53
CA LEU A 200 30.19 17.14 -18.19
C LEU A 200 28.67 17.01 -18.25
N ILE A 201 28.15 16.12 -17.42
CA ILE A 201 26.74 15.96 -17.10
C ILE A 201 26.43 16.85 -15.90
N ASN A 202 25.29 17.52 -15.92
CA ASN A 202 24.78 18.22 -14.75
C ASN A 202 23.73 17.36 -14.05
N GLY A 203 23.96 17.05 -12.78
CA GLY A 203 23.10 16.21 -11.96
C GLY A 203 22.45 16.99 -10.82
N TYR A 204 21.12 16.89 -10.73
CA TYR A 204 20.33 17.37 -9.62
C TYR A 204 19.82 16.18 -8.82
N GLU A 205 20.37 15.98 -7.63
CA GLU A 205 19.99 14.92 -6.72
C GLU A 205 19.17 15.50 -5.56
N THR A 206 18.02 14.90 -5.29
CA THR A 206 17.23 15.14 -4.08
C THR A 206 17.10 13.83 -3.32
N LYS A 207 17.63 13.80 -2.10
CA LYS A 207 17.49 12.68 -1.17
C LYS A 207 16.58 13.07 -0.03
N ASN A 208 15.49 12.34 0.13
CA ASN A 208 14.52 12.52 1.19
C ASN A 208 14.67 11.37 2.19
N ASN A 209 15.18 11.66 3.38
CA ASN A 209 15.20 10.74 4.50
C ASN A 209 13.93 10.95 5.33
N VAL A 210 13.06 9.95 5.34
CA VAL A 210 11.78 10.01 6.03
C VAL A 210 11.88 9.21 7.32
N ARG A 211 11.58 9.87 8.43
CA ARG A 211 11.31 9.25 9.73
C ARG A 211 10.13 9.97 10.33
N ASN A 212 8.98 9.31 10.43
CA ASN A 212 7.77 9.96 10.91
C ASN A 212 6.89 8.99 11.71
N PHE A 213 6.19 9.51 12.72
CA PHE A 213 5.10 8.78 13.36
C PHE A 213 3.76 9.43 13.08
N ASN A 214 2.76 8.59 12.87
CA ASN A 214 1.36 8.97 12.96
C ASN A 214 0.60 8.02 13.88
N PHE A 215 -0.60 8.44 14.24
CA PHE A 215 -1.50 7.70 15.12
C PHE A 215 -2.87 7.59 14.45
N THR A 216 -3.47 6.42 14.53
CA THR A 216 -4.84 6.17 14.11
C THR A 216 -5.67 5.82 15.32
N LEU A 217 -6.73 6.58 15.56
CA LEU A 217 -7.77 6.23 16.52
C LEU A 217 -8.90 5.54 15.76
N GLY A 218 -9.42 4.46 16.34
CA GLY A 218 -10.53 3.69 15.81
C GLY A 218 -11.62 3.55 16.86
N ALA A 219 -12.87 3.57 16.40
CA ALA A 219 -14.04 3.22 17.18
C ALA A 219 -14.94 2.29 16.36
N SER A 220 -15.63 1.39 17.05
CA SER A 220 -16.58 0.48 16.43
C SER A 220 -17.77 0.24 17.34
N TYR A 221 -18.94 0.12 16.71
CA TYR A 221 -20.18 -0.28 17.34
C TYR A 221 -20.76 -1.46 16.56
N GLN A 222 -21.01 -2.58 17.22
CA GLN A 222 -21.67 -3.74 16.64
C GLN A 222 -22.88 -4.15 17.46
N ASN A 223 -24.02 -4.30 16.80
CA ASN A 223 -25.21 -4.87 17.40
C ASN A 223 -25.52 -6.20 16.69
N LEU A 224 -25.31 -7.30 17.41
CA LEU A 224 -25.66 -8.65 16.96
C LEU A 224 -27.00 -9.04 17.57
N ASN A 225 -27.96 -9.41 16.72
CA ASN A 225 -29.21 -9.99 17.15
C ASN A 225 -29.09 -11.52 17.16
N THR A 226 -28.87 -12.08 18.35
CA THR A 226 -28.67 -13.52 18.59
C THR A 226 -29.84 -14.41 18.21
N SER A 227 -31.05 -13.87 17.98
CA SER A 227 -32.19 -14.68 17.50
C SER A 227 -32.23 -14.83 15.98
N THR A 228 -31.56 -13.95 15.24
CA THR A 228 -31.61 -13.91 13.76
C THR A 228 -30.23 -13.98 13.12
N ASP A 229 -29.18 -14.04 13.93
CA ASP A 229 -27.76 -13.94 13.57
C ASP A 229 -27.39 -12.70 12.75
N LYS A 230 -28.29 -11.71 12.69
CA LYS A 230 -28.11 -10.45 11.96
C LYS A 230 -27.24 -9.50 12.76
N LYS A 231 -26.27 -8.91 12.10
CA LYS A 231 -25.35 -7.94 12.70
C LYS A 231 -25.36 -6.63 11.93
N LEU A 232 -25.40 -5.52 12.67
CA LEU A 232 -25.16 -4.17 12.17
C LEU A 232 -23.86 -3.68 12.78
N THR A 233 -22.95 -3.17 11.96
CA THR A 233 -21.66 -2.63 12.39
C THR A 233 -21.48 -1.23 11.86
N ILE A 234 -21.07 -0.31 12.73
CA ILE A 234 -20.69 1.06 12.39
C ILE A 234 -19.27 1.24 12.88
N GLY A 235 -18.44 1.88 12.06
CA GLY A 235 -17.06 2.14 12.46
C GLY A 235 -16.61 3.51 11.99
N ALA A 236 -15.64 4.04 12.71
CA ALA A 236 -15.00 5.31 12.40
C ALA A 236 -13.51 5.22 12.70
N THR A 237 -12.68 5.83 11.86
CA THR A 237 -11.25 5.98 12.11
C THR A 237 -10.80 7.40 11.80
N THR A 238 -9.80 7.87 12.52
CA THR A 238 -9.10 9.11 12.20
C THR A 238 -7.60 8.90 12.38
N THR A 239 -6.82 9.25 11.37
CA THR A 239 -5.36 9.18 11.38
C THR A 239 -4.81 10.58 11.34
N PHE A 240 -3.99 10.91 12.33
CA PHE A 240 -3.35 12.20 12.50
C PHE A 240 -1.93 12.03 12.99
N GLY A 241 -1.17 13.12 12.95
CA GLY A 241 0.18 13.17 13.49
C GLY A 241 1.25 13.17 12.40
N ASN A 242 2.21 14.08 12.59
CA ASN A 242 3.50 14.13 11.95
C ASN A 242 4.50 14.57 13.02
N THR A 243 4.96 13.62 13.84
CA THR A 243 5.79 13.97 15.01
C THR A 243 7.25 14.24 14.67
N SER A 244 7.69 13.94 13.44
CA SER A 244 9.08 14.08 13.03
C SER A 244 9.19 14.63 11.61
N ASN A 245 10.33 15.26 11.32
CA ASN A 245 10.56 15.96 10.08
C ASN A 245 11.13 15.02 9.01
N MET A 246 10.74 15.23 7.76
CA MET A 246 11.49 14.73 6.61
C MET A 246 12.69 15.65 6.39
N THR A 247 13.88 15.07 6.28
CA THR A 247 15.09 15.80 5.89
C THR A 247 15.34 15.60 4.40
N SER A 248 15.31 16.69 3.66
CA SER A 248 15.57 16.73 2.22
C SER A 248 16.95 17.33 1.98
N GLU A 249 17.85 16.52 1.44
CA GLU A 249 19.18 16.91 0.99
C GLU A 249 19.12 17.12 -0.53
N TYR A 250 19.32 18.35 -0.98
CA TYR A 250 19.45 18.70 -2.39
C TYR A 250 20.92 18.93 -2.71
N LYS A 251 21.39 18.33 -3.81
CA LYS A 251 22.75 18.47 -4.32
C LYS A 251 22.68 18.72 -5.84
N ASN A 252 23.30 19.80 -6.28
CA ASN A 252 23.57 20.09 -7.68
C ASN A 252 25.06 19.90 -7.91
N SER A 253 25.41 18.99 -8.82
CA SER A 253 26.80 18.71 -9.16
C SER A 253 27.01 18.52 -10.66
N THR A 254 28.25 18.65 -11.10
CA THR A 254 28.68 18.29 -12.46
C THR A 254 29.70 17.18 -12.40
N TYR A 255 29.58 16.18 -13.27
CA TYR A 255 30.45 15.02 -13.30
C TYR A 255 30.44 14.35 -14.67
N PHE A 256 31.29 13.35 -14.87
CA PHE A 256 31.23 12.45 -16.02
C PHE A 256 31.26 11.00 -15.54
N TYR A 257 30.66 10.12 -16.35
CA TYR A 257 30.67 8.69 -16.06
C TYR A 257 32.05 8.09 -16.37
N ASP A 258 32.38 7.02 -15.65
CA ASP A 258 33.54 6.19 -15.94
C ASP A 258 33.46 5.52 -17.32
N ALA A 259 34.54 4.87 -17.76
CA ALA A 259 34.59 4.21 -19.07
C ALA A 259 33.52 3.10 -19.24
N THR A 260 32.92 2.60 -18.15
CA THR A 260 31.84 1.61 -18.20
C THR A 260 30.45 2.26 -18.32
N GLY A 261 30.35 3.59 -18.14
CA GLY A 261 29.09 4.32 -18.20
C GLY A 261 28.15 4.04 -17.02
N THR A 262 28.64 3.41 -15.94
CA THR A 262 27.77 2.91 -14.87
C THR A 262 27.93 3.66 -13.56
N THR A 263 29.10 4.25 -13.31
CA THR A 263 29.38 4.98 -12.07
C THR A 263 30.00 6.33 -12.36
N ILE A 264 29.72 7.31 -11.50
CA ILE A 264 30.37 8.62 -11.55
C ILE A 264 31.87 8.38 -11.38
N GLN A 265 32.69 8.93 -12.28
CA GLN A 265 34.14 8.76 -12.17
C GLN A 265 34.66 9.37 -10.87
N SER A 266 35.41 8.59 -10.09
CA SER A 266 36.00 9.05 -8.83
C SER A 266 36.80 10.34 -9.02
N GLY A 267 36.47 11.37 -8.22
CA GLY A 267 37.14 12.67 -8.26
C GLY A 267 36.66 13.61 -9.38
N SER A 268 35.70 13.21 -10.21
CA SER A 268 35.11 14.07 -11.26
C SER A 268 33.96 14.96 -10.79
N GLU A 269 33.39 14.66 -9.62
CA GLU A 269 32.21 15.37 -9.11
C GLU A 269 32.60 16.73 -8.52
N SER A 270 32.11 17.80 -9.15
CA SER A 270 32.18 19.17 -8.63
C SER A 270 30.81 19.59 -8.11
N ILE A 271 30.72 19.93 -6.83
CA ILE A 271 29.46 20.34 -6.18
C ILE A 271 29.28 21.85 -6.39
N ILE A 272 28.21 22.21 -7.10
CA ILE A 272 27.84 23.61 -7.36
C ILE A 272 27.04 24.17 -6.19
N GLU A 273 26.09 23.38 -5.70
CA GLU A 273 25.17 23.80 -4.65
C GLU A 273 24.73 22.60 -3.82
N GLN A 274 24.67 22.79 -2.50
CA GLN A 274 24.08 21.82 -1.59
C GLN A 274 23.18 22.54 -0.59
N LYS A 275 21.96 22.06 -0.44
CA LYS A 275 20.96 22.61 0.47
C LYS A 275 20.32 21.50 1.27
N THR A 276 20.09 21.75 2.55
CA THR A 276 19.32 20.86 3.40
C THR A 276 18.07 21.58 3.88
N ALA A 277 16.91 20.97 3.66
CA ALA A 277 15.63 21.47 4.12
C ALA A 277 14.95 20.43 5.01
N SER A 278 14.10 20.90 5.93
CA SER A 278 13.33 20.04 6.82
C SER A 278 11.84 20.36 6.65
N SER A 279 11.01 19.36 6.34
CA SER A 279 9.57 19.50 6.17
C SER A 279 8.80 18.75 7.26
N LYS A 280 7.75 19.36 7.80
CA LYS A 280 6.99 18.86 8.96
C LYS A 280 5.66 18.18 8.63
N ASN A 281 5.14 18.35 7.41
CA ASN A 281 3.80 17.88 7.03
C ASN A 281 3.92 16.91 5.86
N LEU A 282 4.13 15.64 6.18
CA LEU A 282 4.34 14.59 5.17
C LEU A 282 3.09 13.73 4.95
N LEU A 283 2.35 13.48 6.03
CA LEU A 283 1.17 12.63 6.00
C LEU A 283 -0.06 13.44 6.40
N PRO A 284 -1.04 13.59 5.50
CA PRO A 284 -2.24 14.35 5.80
C PRO A 284 -3.16 13.62 6.76
N LEU A 285 -3.97 14.43 7.44
CA LEU A 285 -5.14 13.99 8.19
C LEU A 285 -6.03 13.12 7.30
N GLN A 286 -6.37 11.94 7.80
CA GLN A 286 -7.29 11.01 7.16
C GLN A 286 -8.43 10.67 8.10
N ALA A 287 -9.63 10.57 7.58
CA ALA A 287 -10.81 10.17 8.34
C ALA A 287 -11.62 9.18 7.49
N SER A 288 -12.14 8.14 8.13
CA SER A 288 -12.95 7.13 7.46
C SER A 288 -14.20 6.83 8.25
N LEU A 289 -15.32 6.65 7.57
CA LEU A 289 -16.59 6.21 8.14
C LEU A 289 -17.11 5.03 7.36
N GLY A 290 -17.64 4.04 8.08
CA GLY A 290 -18.21 2.86 7.45
C GLY A 290 -19.47 2.37 8.15
N VAL A 291 -20.31 1.70 7.38
CA VAL A 291 -21.45 0.92 7.86
C VAL A 291 -21.41 -0.46 7.22
N GLY A 292 -21.77 -1.48 7.98
CA GLY A 292 -21.79 -2.86 7.55
C GLY A 292 -23.03 -3.57 8.09
N TYR A 293 -23.57 -4.48 7.30
CA TYR A 293 -24.70 -5.31 7.67
C TYR A 293 -24.50 -6.72 7.12
N GLY A 294 -24.90 -7.71 7.90
CA GLY A 294 -24.71 -9.10 7.50
C GLY A 294 -25.38 -10.09 8.43
N GLU A 295 -25.08 -11.35 8.17
CA GLU A 295 -25.48 -12.49 8.98
C GLU A 295 -24.23 -13.26 9.37
N GLU A 296 -24.08 -13.53 10.67
CA GLU A 296 -22.92 -14.17 11.23
C GLU A 296 -22.63 -15.51 10.54
N ASN A 297 -21.37 -15.73 10.16
CA ASN A 297 -20.91 -16.95 9.50
C ASN A 297 -21.58 -17.28 8.13
N LYS A 298 -22.32 -16.34 7.53
CA LYS A 298 -22.92 -16.53 6.19
C LYS A 298 -22.57 -15.46 5.20
N TRP A 299 -22.81 -14.18 5.52
CA TRP A 299 -22.55 -13.11 4.56
C TRP A 299 -22.41 -11.76 5.25
N PHE A 300 -21.74 -10.85 4.58
CA PHE A 300 -21.56 -9.49 5.07
C PHE A 300 -21.41 -8.53 3.89
N LEU A 301 -21.96 -7.34 4.03
CA LEU A 301 -21.84 -6.24 3.09
C LEU A 301 -21.49 -4.97 3.87
N SER A 302 -20.63 -4.12 3.33
CA SER A 302 -20.28 -2.84 3.93
C SER A 302 -20.00 -1.76 2.89
N LEU A 303 -20.29 -0.53 3.29
CA LEU A 303 -20.00 0.70 2.57
C LEU A 303 -19.05 1.54 3.42
N GLN A 304 -18.08 2.17 2.77
CA GLN A 304 -17.06 2.99 3.42
C GLN A 304 -16.76 4.25 2.60
N GLY A 305 -16.64 5.38 3.30
CA GLY A 305 -16.13 6.63 2.77
C GLY A 305 -14.86 7.03 3.48
N ASP A 306 -13.81 7.29 2.72
CA ASP A 306 -12.52 7.76 3.20
C ASP A 306 -12.30 9.19 2.71
N TYR A 307 -11.82 10.06 3.58
CA TYR A 307 -11.42 11.42 3.29
C TYR A 307 -9.96 11.62 3.68
N LYS A 308 -9.18 12.23 2.80
CA LYS A 308 -7.78 12.55 3.05
C LYS A 308 -7.51 13.97 2.60
N LYS A 309 -7.05 14.79 3.55
CA LYS A 309 -6.75 16.21 3.32
C LYS A 309 -5.58 16.36 2.34
N GLY A 310 -5.63 17.38 1.48
CA GLY A 310 -4.51 17.80 0.66
C GLY A 310 -3.39 18.44 1.48
N GLU A 311 -2.15 18.27 1.03
CA GLU A 311 -0.96 18.88 1.63
C GLU A 311 -0.04 19.45 0.54
N SER A 312 0.68 20.52 0.89
CA SER A 312 1.71 21.11 0.05
C SER A 312 3.02 20.35 0.23
N ILE A 313 3.54 19.78 -0.86
CA ILE A 313 4.82 19.07 -0.91
C ILE A 313 5.86 19.91 -1.66
N THR A 314 7.13 19.83 -1.28
CA THR A 314 8.22 20.47 -2.04
C THR A 314 8.90 19.42 -2.92
N TYR A 315 9.03 19.71 -4.21
CA TYR A 315 9.62 18.84 -5.23
C TYR A 315 10.64 19.64 -6.06
N PHE A 316 11.92 19.22 -6.06
CA PHE A 316 13.03 19.93 -6.70
C PHE A 316 13.05 21.45 -6.39
N GLY A 317 12.78 21.82 -5.14
CA GLY A 317 12.74 23.21 -4.70
C GLY A 317 11.48 24.01 -5.09
N LYS A 318 10.50 23.39 -5.78
CA LYS A 318 9.18 23.99 -6.07
C LYS A 318 8.08 23.39 -5.18
N SER A 319 7.20 24.22 -4.65
CA SER A 319 6.02 23.76 -3.91
C SER A 319 4.93 23.29 -4.86
N PHE A 320 4.33 22.14 -4.56
CA PHE A 320 3.22 21.51 -5.29
C PHE A 320 2.09 21.22 -4.31
N ASP A 321 0.92 21.80 -4.56
CA ASP A 321 -0.25 21.65 -3.70
C ASP A 321 -1.08 20.43 -4.10
N LEU A 322 -1.13 19.42 -3.23
CA LEU A 322 -2.03 18.30 -3.39
C LEU A 322 -3.45 18.71 -3.00
N GLN A 323 -4.44 18.24 -3.76
CA GLN A 323 -5.85 18.45 -3.47
C GLN A 323 -6.38 17.43 -2.45
N ASP A 324 -7.53 17.74 -1.83
CA ASP A 324 -8.27 16.78 -1.04
C ASP A 324 -8.70 15.58 -1.90
N SER A 325 -8.48 14.38 -1.38
CA SER A 325 -8.90 13.12 -1.98
C SER A 325 -10.00 12.46 -1.17
N TYR A 326 -10.91 11.79 -1.87
CA TYR A 326 -11.94 10.97 -1.25
C TYR A 326 -12.04 9.64 -1.97
N ARG A 327 -12.35 8.59 -1.21
CA ARG A 327 -12.56 7.24 -1.72
C ARG A 327 -13.89 6.72 -1.19
N ILE A 328 -14.65 6.11 -2.09
CA ILE A 328 -15.88 5.40 -1.75
C ILE A 328 -15.68 3.95 -2.13
N SER A 329 -15.92 3.06 -1.18
CA SER A 329 -15.72 1.63 -1.32
C SER A 329 -16.98 0.88 -0.90
N ALA A 330 -17.31 -0.17 -1.64
CA ALA A 330 -18.41 -1.08 -1.35
C ALA A 330 -17.91 -2.51 -1.54
N GLY A 331 -18.23 -3.40 -0.61
CA GLY A 331 -17.80 -4.78 -0.73
C GLY A 331 -18.32 -5.65 0.39
N GLY A 332 -17.91 -6.91 0.37
CA GLY A 332 -18.44 -7.90 1.27
C GLY A 332 -17.84 -9.28 1.08
N TRP A 333 -18.38 -10.22 1.83
CA TRP A 333 -18.02 -11.63 1.74
C TRP A 333 -19.23 -12.54 1.87
N TYR A 334 -19.09 -13.74 1.34
CA TYR A 334 -20.08 -14.80 1.36
C TYR A 334 -19.41 -16.14 1.69
N LEU A 335 -19.99 -16.84 2.66
CA LEU A 335 -19.58 -18.17 3.11
C LEU A 335 -20.80 -19.11 2.97
N PRO A 336 -20.81 -20.00 1.97
CA PRO A 336 -22.00 -20.81 1.68
C PRO A 336 -22.41 -21.72 2.84
N ASN A 337 -21.48 -22.55 3.34
CA ASN A 337 -21.72 -23.44 4.47
C ASN A 337 -20.38 -23.93 5.05
N TYR A 338 -20.03 -23.40 6.22
CA TYR A 338 -18.80 -23.75 6.91
C TYR A 338 -18.76 -25.19 7.45
N ASN A 339 -19.92 -25.80 7.72
CA ASN A 339 -20.06 -27.16 8.26
C ASN A 339 -20.19 -28.24 7.19
N ASN A 340 -20.14 -27.90 5.89
CA ASN A 340 -20.26 -28.90 4.84
C ASN A 340 -18.96 -29.70 4.66
N PHE A 341 -18.90 -30.88 5.29
CA PHE A 341 -17.76 -31.80 5.17
C PHE A 341 -17.66 -32.48 3.79
N ARG A 342 -18.73 -32.47 2.98
CA ARG A 342 -18.78 -33.14 1.67
C ARG A 342 -18.26 -32.26 0.53
N SER A 343 -18.46 -30.95 0.60
CA SER A 343 -18.02 -30.01 -0.43
C SER A 343 -16.99 -29.02 0.10
N TYR A 344 -15.78 -29.06 -0.45
CA TYR A 344 -14.73 -28.10 -0.10
C TYR A 344 -15.13 -26.66 -0.46
N PHE A 345 -15.70 -26.45 -1.64
CA PHE A 345 -16.10 -25.12 -2.12
C PHE A 345 -17.18 -24.45 -1.27
N SER A 346 -18.03 -25.22 -0.60
CA SER A 346 -19.00 -24.65 0.37
C SER A 346 -18.32 -24.01 1.58
N ARG A 347 -17.08 -24.41 1.90
CA ARG A 347 -16.30 -23.88 3.03
C ARG A 347 -15.37 -22.74 2.63
N VAL A 348 -15.32 -22.38 1.35
CA VAL A 348 -14.52 -21.26 0.85
C VAL A 348 -15.25 -19.96 1.15
N VAL A 349 -14.52 -18.97 1.68
CA VAL A 349 -15.04 -17.61 1.82
C VAL A 349 -14.76 -16.87 0.53
N TYR A 350 -15.81 -16.40 -0.11
CA TYR A 350 -15.74 -15.59 -1.32
C TYR A 350 -15.85 -14.12 -0.94
N ARG A 351 -14.96 -13.29 -1.46
CA ARG A 351 -14.89 -11.84 -1.20
C ARG A 351 -15.04 -11.09 -2.51
N TYR A 352 -15.71 -9.95 -2.46
CA TYR A 352 -15.93 -9.09 -3.62
C TYR A 352 -16.01 -7.63 -3.18
N GLY A 353 -15.59 -6.72 -4.05
CA GLY A 353 -15.79 -5.30 -3.83
C GLY A 353 -15.45 -4.43 -5.02
N ALA A 354 -15.77 -3.15 -4.88
CA ALA A 354 -15.48 -2.12 -5.86
C ALA A 354 -15.20 -0.81 -5.13
N PHE A 355 -14.41 0.05 -5.77
CA PHE A 355 -14.11 1.37 -5.23
C PHE A 355 -13.89 2.40 -6.32
N TYR A 356 -14.13 3.65 -5.94
CA TYR A 356 -13.77 4.84 -6.70
C TYR A 356 -13.01 5.79 -5.78
N GLU A 357 -11.91 6.33 -6.28
CA GLU A 357 -11.04 7.26 -5.56
C GLU A 357 -10.75 8.46 -6.46
N LYS A 358 -11.11 9.65 -5.99
CA LYS A 358 -10.60 10.89 -6.57
C LYS A 358 -9.23 11.15 -5.96
N GLY A 359 -8.17 11.03 -6.75
CA GLY A 359 -6.80 11.21 -6.28
C GLY A 359 -6.48 12.67 -5.94
N SER A 360 -5.45 12.85 -5.12
CA SER A 360 -4.98 14.16 -4.67
C SER A 360 -4.11 14.90 -5.71
N LEU A 361 -3.63 14.19 -6.74
CA LEU A 361 -2.80 14.77 -7.80
C LEU A 361 -3.68 15.42 -8.88
N LYS A 362 -3.44 16.71 -9.12
CA LYS A 362 -4.01 17.47 -10.23
C LYS A 362 -2.90 17.90 -11.19
N ILE A 363 -2.91 17.35 -12.41
CA ILE A 363 -1.89 17.59 -13.44
C ILE A 363 -2.60 18.09 -14.70
N ALA A 364 -2.08 19.16 -15.32
CA ALA A 364 -2.67 19.76 -16.52
C ALA A 364 -4.19 20.02 -16.41
N GLY A 365 -4.64 20.46 -15.23
CA GLY A 365 -6.05 20.72 -14.94
C GLY A 365 -6.93 19.50 -14.66
N GLN A 366 -6.42 18.28 -14.77
CA GLN A 366 -7.16 17.02 -14.58
C GLN A 366 -6.75 16.32 -13.29
N ASN A 367 -7.73 15.76 -12.57
CA ASN A 367 -7.47 14.93 -11.40
C ASN A 367 -7.14 13.50 -11.82
N ILE A 368 -6.13 12.91 -11.19
CA ILE A 368 -5.75 11.51 -11.41
C ILE A 368 -6.64 10.61 -10.55
N ASN A 369 -7.80 10.25 -11.10
CA ASN A 369 -8.75 9.37 -10.42
C ASN A 369 -8.35 7.90 -10.58
N LYS A 370 -8.80 7.07 -9.64
CA LYS A 370 -8.61 5.62 -9.65
C LYS A 370 -9.97 4.94 -9.45
N PHE A 371 -10.21 3.87 -10.19
CA PHE A 371 -11.35 2.98 -9.93
C PHE A 371 -10.90 1.54 -10.08
N GLY A 372 -11.55 0.64 -9.36
CA GLY A 372 -11.23 -0.77 -9.42
C GLY A 372 -12.33 -1.65 -8.88
N VAL A 373 -12.26 -2.90 -9.29
CA VAL A 373 -13.03 -4.01 -8.74
C VAL A 373 -12.06 -5.03 -8.18
N SER A 374 -12.47 -5.71 -7.12
CA SER A 374 -11.68 -6.77 -6.53
C SER A 374 -12.52 -7.97 -6.15
N ALA A 375 -11.86 -9.12 -6.16
CA ALA A 375 -12.41 -10.38 -5.74
C ALA A 375 -11.32 -11.18 -5.02
N GLY A 376 -11.72 -12.07 -4.14
CA GLY A 376 -10.77 -12.94 -3.47
C GLY A 376 -11.42 -14.15 -2.85
N VAL A 377 -10.59 -15.09 -2.45
CA VAL A 377 -11.00 -16.31 -1.77
C VAL A 377 -10.09 -16.60 -0.59
N LEU A 378 -10.67 -17.10 0.49
CA LEU A 378 -9.93 -17.77 1.55
C LEU A 378 -10.18 -19.28 1.44
N LEU A 379 -9.11 -20.00 1.17
CA LEU A 379 -9.08 -21.44 1.02
C LEU A 379 -8.64 -22.06 2.36
N PRO A 380 -9.58 -22.58 3.18
CA PRO A 380 -9.23 -23.13 4.48
C PRO A 380 -8.41 -24.42 4.31
N PHE A 381 -7.44 -24.65 5.21
CA PHE A 381 -6.72 -25.92 5.26
C PHE A 381 -7.59 -27.06 5.81
N LYS A 382 -7.25 -28.31 5.48
CA LYS A 382 -8.09 -29.50 5.74
C LYS A 382 -8.48 -29.68 7.23
N ASN A 383 -7.66 -29.21 8.16
CA ASN A 383 -7.90 -29.30 9.61
C ASN A 383 -8.37 -27.97 10.24
N SER A 384 -8.74 -26.97 9.42
CA SER A 384 -9.22 -25.69 9.91
C SER A 384 -10.72 -25.75 10.16
N SER A 385 -11.12 -25.35 11.37
CA SER A 385 -12.51 -25.09 11.76
C SER A 385 -12.79 -23.58 11.67
N ILE A 386 -14.05 -23.17 11.73
CA ILE A 386 -14.42 -21.73 11.73
C ILE A 386 -13.74 -20.97 12.89
N THR A 387 -13.54 -21.66 14.02
CA THR A 387 -12.85 -21.15 15.21
C THR A 387 -11.33 -21.20 15.14
N ARG A 388 -10.75 -21.81 14.10
CA ARG A 388 -9.30 -21.95 13.84
C ARG A 388 -9.00 -21.90 12.35
N MET A 389 -9.43 -20.82 11.70
CA MET A 389 -9.30 -20.72 10.26
C MET A 389 -7.88 -20.28 9.88
N SER A 390 -7.06 -21.28 9.52
CA SER A 390 -5.80 -21.08 8.81
C SER A 390 -6.03 -21.44 7.36
N GLY A 391 -5.38 -20.72 6.45
CA GLY A 391 -5.65 -20.93 5.03
C GLY A 391 -4.77 -20.11 4.11
N LEU A 392 -4.99 -20.35 2.82
CA LEU A 392 -4.41 -19.59 1.74
C LEU A 392 -5.41 -18.52 1.31
N GLU A 393 -4.98 -17.26 1.33
CA GLU A 393 -5.74 -16.12 0.81
C GLU A 393 -5.25 -15.78 -0.58
N LEU A 394 -6.19 -15.68 -1.52
CA LEU A 394 -5.94 -15.23 -2.88
C LEU A 394 -6.79 -13.99 -3.13
N GLY A 395 -6.18 -12.96 -3.71
CA GLY A 395 -6.87 -11.72 -4.07
C GLY A 395 -6.52 -11.30 -5.50
N LEU A 396 -7.50 -10.75 -6.19
CA LEU A 396 -7.37 -10.14 -7.50
C LEU A 396 -8.00 -8.75 -7.46
N GLU A 397 -7.25 -7.74 -7.87
CA GLU A 397 -7.74 -6.37 -8.05
C GLU A 397 -7.46 -5.94 -9.48
N VAL A 398 -8.48 -5.48 -10.20
CA VAL A 398 -8.37 -4.97 -11.56
C VAL A 398 -8.93 -3.56 -11.58
N GLY A 399 -8.21 -2.64 -12.20
CA GLY A 399 -8.67 -1.27 -12.26
C GLY A 399 -7.90 -0.38 -13.21
N LYS A 400 -8.19 0.90 -13.10
CA LYS A 400 -7.61 1.95 -13.93
C LYS A 400 -7.35 3.19 -13.10
N ARG A 401 -6.25 3.86 -13.39
CA ARG A 401 -5.82 5.12 -12.77
C ARG A 401 -5.38 6.10 -13.85
N GLY A 402 -5.80 7.35 -13.73
CA GLY A 402 -5.43 8.41 -14.67
C GLY A 402 -6.36 8.52 -15.88
N THR A 403 -5.91 9.29 -16.87
CA THR A 403 -6.70 9.69 -18.04
C THR A 403 -5.78 9.88 -19.25
N LEU A 404 -6.30 9.72 -20.46
CA LEU A 404 -5.58 10.03 -21.71
C LEU A 404 -5.72 11.52 -22.11
N LYS A 405 -6.68 12.23 -21.52
CA LYS A 405 -6.93 13.64 -21.82
C LYS A 405 -5.69 14.49 -21.52
N ASN A 406 -5.38 15.45 -22.39
CA ASN A 406 -4.22 16.34 -22.28
C ASN A 406 -2.90 15.56 -22.23
N ASP A 407 -2.78 14.49 -23.03
CA ASP A 407 -1.58 13.65 -23.16
C ASP A 407 -1.14 12.97 -21.85
N LEU A 408 -2.04 12.92 -20.87
CA LEU A 408 -1.79 12.28 -19.59
C LEU A 408 -1.72 10.76 -19.74
N ILE A 409 -1.13 10.14 -18.73
CA ILE A 409 -0.90 8.71 -18.70
C ILE A 409 -2.15 8.00 -18.19
N ASN A 410 -2.63 7.02 -18.93
CA ASN A 410 -3.61 6.08 -18.45
C ASN A 410 -2.94 4.77 -18.03
N GLN A 411 -3.13 4.38 -16.77
CA GLN A 411 -2.60 3.16 -16.18
C GLN A 411 -3.75 2.18 -15.93
N ASN A 412 -3.81 1.10 -16.70
CA ASN A 412 -4.62 -0.07 -16.31
C ASN A 412 -3.75 -1.01 -15.50
N TYR A 413 -4.31 -1.64 -14.47
CA TYR A 413 -3.53 -2.52 -13.61
C TYR A 413 -4.29 -3.79 -13.25
N ILE A 414 -3.53 -4.86 -13.03
CA ILE A 414 -3.98 -6.16 -12.55
C ILE A 414 -3.04 -6.56 -11.41
N ASN A 415 -3.57 -6.56 -10.19
CA ASN A 415 -2.83 -6.93 -8.99
C ASN A 415 -3.31 -8.29 -8.50
N PHE A 416 -2.40 -9.24 -8.44
CA PHE A 416 -2.63 -10.55 -7.85
C PHE A 416 -1.94 -10.64 -6.50
N ARG A 417 -2.62 -11.17 -5.49
CA ARG A 417 -2.10 -11.25 -4.12
C ARG A 417 -2.26 -12.66 -3.58
N VAL A 418 -1.24 -13.12 -2.88
CA VAL A 418 -1.20 -14.44 -2.24
C VAL A 418 -0.75 -14.26 -0.80
N GLY A 419 -1.48 -14.84 0.14
CA GLY A 419 -1.14 -14.76 1.54
C GLY A 419 -1.41 -16.04 2.30
N PHE A 420 -0.63 -16.27 3.34
CA PHE A 420 -0.81 -17.39 4.25
C PHE A 420 -1.21 -16.84 5.60
N ASN A 421 -2.30 -17.37 6.16
CA ASN A 421 -2.71 -17.10 7.53
C ASN A 421 -2.52 -18.38 8.36
N PHE A 422 -1.67 -18.30 9.38
CA PHE A 422 -1.47 -19.35 10.37
C PHE A 422 -1.97 -18.85 11.72
N ALA A 423 -2.93 -19.57 12.30
CA ALA A 423 -3.52 -19.18 13.57
C ALA A 423 -3.59 -20.37 14.54
N ASP A 424 -3.17 -20.13 15.78
CA ASP A 424 -3.24 -21.14 16.85
C ASP A 424 -3.41 -20.50 18.24
N LYS A 425 -3.83 -21.30 19.22
CA LYS A 425 -3.92 -20.89 20.63
C LYS A 425 -2.54 -20.99 21.26
N TRP A 426 -1.82 -19.87 21.29
CA TRP A 426 -0.54 -19.78 22.01
C TRP A 426 -0.81 -19.61 23.51
N PHE A 427 0.15 -19.96 24.35
CA PHE A 427 0.09 -19.79 25.81
C PHE A 427 -1.00 -20.61 26.54
N ARG A 428 -1.37 -21.79 26.02
CA ARG A 428 -2.11 -22.76 26.86
C ARG A 428 -1.24 -23.18 28.04
N LYS A 429 -1.67 -22.84 29.26
CA LYS A 429 -1.12 -23.46 30.48
C LYS A 429 -1.26 -24.98 30.33
N ARG A 430 -0.14 -25.70 30.33
CA ARG A 430 -0.16 -27.17 30.38
C ARG A 430 -0.73 -27.58 31.73
N LEU A 431 -1.76 -28.41 31.70
CA LEU A 431 -2.43 -28.90 32.92
C LEU A 431 -1.58 -29.95 33.66
N TYR A 432 -0.57 -30.52 33.00
CA TYR A 432 0.37 -31.46 33.58
C TYR A 432 1.77 -31.18 33.00
N GLU A 433 2.72 -30.86 33.88
CA GLU A 433 4.17 -30.99 33.67
C GLU A 433 4.74 -31.88 34.78
#